data_AF-A0A2P7YKF3-F1
#
_entry.id   AF-A0A2P7YKF3-F1
#
_cell.length_a   1.000
_cell.length_b   1.000
_cell.length_c   1.000
_cell.angle_alpha   90.00
_cell.angle_beta   90.00
_cell.angle_gamma   90.00
#
_symmetry.space_group_name_H-M   'P 1'
#
loop_
_entity.id
_entity.type
_entity.pdbx_description
1 polymer ?
#
loop_
_entity_poly.entity_id
_entity_poly.type
_entity_poly.pdbx_seq_one_letter_code
_entity_poly.pdbx_strand_id
1 'polypeptide(L)'
;MATASDKSERYDRQLRLWANDGQSRLERSHICLINATPTGAEALKNLILPGIGAFTIVDERVVNEEDLSGNFFLTEDDIGLKIAYQMSRLLLELNPDVVYRAVPESIEDCLLNPAFFDEFDIVLVSDYIPLSDMLVLKQRLWNKNVPLLHVNSCGLYGTLQIFCEETTIVETHDPSQLYDLRIDQPWPELQQYVDSFKLDTLDDTDHAHVPYIVIFIKGLQNWKKDHGGCPPKNYAEKRIFKAEYIESLSRNINLEANFLEASLQIHRALQETVVPNYLKELFEDERISDENLSEETPLFWMFVKALAYFVEVPTRHGVEHFQLYYTTTTLSQQGFERSREIC
;
A
#
# COMPACT_ATOMS: atom_id res chain seq x y z
N MET A 1 25.80 12.17 -14.52
CA MET A 1 25.22 11.35 -13.44
C MET A 1 25.05 12.23 -12.23
N ALA A 2 23.82 12.36 -11.76
CA ALA A 2 23.52 13.07 -10.51
C ALA A 2 24.18 12.35 -9.32
N THR A 3 24.60 13.08 -8.29
CA THR A 3 25.12 12.46 -7.06
C THR A 3 23.98 11.85 -6.25
N ALA A 4 24.28 10.95 -5.31
CA ALA A 4 23.27 10.36 -4.42
C ALA A 4 22.50 11.43 -3.62
N SER A 5 23.16 12.55 -3.29
CA SER A 5 22.53 13.71 -2.63
C SER A 5 21.53 14.42 -3.55
N ASP A 6 21.88 14.63 -4.82
CA ASP A 6 21.02 15.30 -5.80
C ASP A 6 19.76 14.47 -6.11
N LYS A 7 19.89 13.14 -6.16
CA LYS A 7 18.75 12.23 -6.33
C LYS A 7 17.79 12.27 -5.14
N SER A 8 18.33 12.32 -3.92
CA SER A 8 17.50 12.41 -2.71
C SER A 8 16.70 13.72 -2.66
N GLU A 9 17.27 14.84 -3.10
CA GLU A 9 16.53 16.11 -3.18
C GLU A 9 15.49 16.10 -4.30
N ARG A 10 15.83 15.57 -5.49
CA ARG A 10 14.92 15.47 -6.64
C ARG A 10 13.69 14.63 -6.33
N TYR A 11 13.88 13.50 -5.64
CA TYR A 11 12.83 12.53 -5.37
C TYR A 11 12.21 12.66 -3.96
N ASP A 12 12.53 13.69 -3.17
CA ASP A 12 12.04 13.84 -1.78
C ASP A 12 10.51 13.67 -1.66
N ARG A 13 9.75 14.28 -2.58
CA ARG A 13 8.28 14.23 -2.55
C ARG A 13 7.71 12.82 -2.75
N GLN A 14 8.30 12.04 -3.65
CA GLN A 14 7.86 10.68 -3.93
C GLN A 14 8.41 9.67 -2.92
N LEU A 15 9.61 9.92 -2.37
CA LEU A 15 10.16 9.15 -1.25
C LEU A 15 9.26 9.18 -0.01
N ARG A 16 8.48 10.25 0.19
CA ARG A 16 7.47 10.31 1.26
C ARG A 16 6.28 9.37 1.07
N LEU A 17 6.07 8.85 -0.15
CA LEU A 17 4.96 7.96 -0.48
C LEU A 17 5.39 6.49 -0.40
N TRP A 18 6.52 6.13 -1.01
CA TRP A 18 6.98 4.74 -1.15
C TRP A 18 8.38 4.47 -0.58
N ALA A 19 8.92 5.41 0.20
CA ALA A 19 10.23 5.31 0.86
C ALA A 19 11.40 5.01 -0.10
N ASN A 20 12.57 4.74 0.48
CA ASN A 20 13.77 4.41 -0.30
C ASN A 20 13.67 3.03 -0.96
N ASP A 21 12.94 2.08 -0.37
CA ASP A 21 12.78 0.73 -0.95
C ASP A 21 11.98 0.79 -2.26
N GLY A 22 10.83 1.46 -2.26
CA GLY A 22 10.02 1.65 -3.46
C GLY A 22 10.80 2.37 -4.56
N GLN A 23 11.59 3.39 -4.21
CA GLN A 23 12.47 4.06 -5.17
C GLN A 23 13.55 3.13 -5.74
N SER A 24 14.21 2.34 -4.89
CA SER A 24 15.22 1.40 -5.34
C SER A 24 14.65 0.31 -6.24
N ARG A 25 13.41 -0.11 -6.02
CA ARG A 25 12.71 -1.06 -6.91
C ARG A 25 12.41 -0.41 -8.25
N LEU A 26 11.86 0.80 -8.24
CA LEU A 26 11.57 1.57 -9.45
C LEU A 26 12.83 1.82 -10.31
N GLU A 27 13.95 2.22 -9.69
CA GLU A 27 15.23 2.46 -10.37
C GLU A 27 15.87 1.17 -10.95
N ARG A 28 15.39 -0.02 -10.54
CA ARG A 28 15.83 -1.31 -11.08
C ARG A 28 14.85 -1.88 -12.10
N SER A 29 13.65 -1.31 -12.20
CA SER A 29 12.62 -1.81 -13.10
C SER A 29 12.87 -1.42 -14.54
N HIS A 30 12.47 -2.31 -15.45
CA HIS A 30 12.52 -2.13 -16.90
C HIS A 30 11.13 -2.37 -17.51
N ILE A 31 10.56 -1.33 -18.13
CA ILE A 31 9.28 -1.42 -18.83
C ILE A 31 9.46 -1.54 -20.36
N CYS A 32 8.67 -2.38 -21.01
CA CYS A 32 8.51 -2.38 -22.46
C CYS A 32 7.19 -1.72 -22.86
N LEU A 33 7.23 -0.69 -23.71
CA LEU A 33 6.07 -0.14 -24.41
C LEU A 33 6.02 -0.72 -25.82
N ILE A 34 4.89 -1.33 -26.18
CA ILE A 34 4.55 -1.72 -27.55
C ILE A 34 3.62 -0.65 -28.13
N ASN A 35 3.99 -0.16 -29.31
CA ASN A 35 3.42 0.98 -30.04
C ASN A 35 3.68 2.34 -29.36
N ALA A 36 4.32 3.24 -30.11
CA ALA A 36 4.69 4.58 -29.71
C ALA A 36 3.53 5.57 -29.92
N THR A 37 2.46 5.44 -29.14
CA THR A 37 1.27 6.31 -29.23
C THR A 37 1.32 7.46 -28.22
N PRO A 38 0.46 8.49 -28.33
CA PRO A 38 0.28 9.49 -27.29
C PRO A 38 0.04 8.91 -25.89
N THR A 39 -0.77 7.84 -25.80
CA THR A 39 -1.10 7.21 -24.51
C THR A 39 0.10 6.50 -23.92
N GLY A 40 0.85 5.76 -24.75
CA GLY A 40 2.10 5.13 -24.34
C GLY A 40 3.16 6.14 -23.91
N ALA A 41 3.27 7.25 -24.64
CA ALA A 41 4.21 8.32 -24.32
C ALA A 41 3.89 8.98 -22.96
N GLU A 42 2.61 9.26 -22.70
CA GLU A 42 2.16 9.81 -21.42
C GLU A 42 2.36 8.82 -20.25
N ALA A 43 2.16 7.52 -20.49
CA ALA A 43 2.47 6.48 -19.51
C ALA A 43 3.97 6.44 -19.19
N LEU A 44 4.84 6.43 -20.21
CA LEU A 44 6.29 6.44 -20.03
C LEU A 44 6.78 7.72 -19.36
N LYS A 45 6.25 8.90 -19.72
CA LYS A 45 6.55 10.16 -19.04
C LYS A 45 6.35 10.05 -17.53
N ASN A 46 5.22 9.45 -17.12
CA ASN A 46 4.88 9.26 -15.70
C ASN A 46 5.74 8.20 -14.98
N LEU A 47 6.56 7.42 -15.70
CA LEU A 47 7.53 6.48 -15.14
C LEU A 47 8.98 7.01 -15.20
N ILE A 48 9.31 7.75 -16.25
CA ILE A 48 10.63 8.35 -16.46
C ILE A 48 10.88 9.50 -15.48
N LEU A 49 9.89 10.38 -15.26
CA LEU A 49 9.99 11.47 -14.29
C LEU A 49 10.34 11.01 -12.86
N PRO A 50 9.69 9.97 -12.29
CA PRO A 50 10.07 9.45 -10.99
C PRO A 50 11.31 8.55 -11.02
N GLY A 51 11.90 8.29 -12.18
CA GLY A 51 13.19 7.59 -12.30
C GLY A 51 13.09 6.07 -12.37
N ILE A 52 12.24 5.54 -13.25
CA ILE A 52 12.32 4.13 -13.64
C ILE A 52 13.73 3.78 -14.16
N GLY A 53 14.22 2.57 -13.89
CA GLY A 53 15.56 2.16 -14.30
C GLY A 53 15.77 2.18 -15.80
N ALA A 54 14.86 1.56 -16.54
CA ALA A 54 14.93 1.48 -17.99
C ALA A 54 13.55 1.46 -18.67
N PHE A 55 13.51 1.90 -19.92
CA PHE A 55 12.37 1.68 -20.81
C PHE A 55 12.80 1.19 -22.19
N THR A 56 11.95 0.41 -22.83
CA THR A 56 12.08 0.01 -24.23
C THR A 56 10.83 0.36 -25.01
N ILE A 57 10.98 0.91 -26.21
CA ILE A 57 9.86 1.17 -27.12
C ILE A 57 10.00 0.26 -28.34
N VAL A 58 8.96 -0.54 -28.60
CA VAL A 58 8.82 -1.42 -29.77
C VAL A 58 7.78 -0.81 -30.70
N ASP A 59 8.21 -0.30 -31.84
CA ASP A 59 7.31 0.19 -32.89
C ASP A 59 8.07 0.27 -34.23
N GLU A 60 7.62 -0.51 -35.22
CA GLU A 60 8.23 -0.56 -36.55
C GLU A 60 7.92 0.67 -37.42
N ARG A 61 6.88 1.42 -37.07
CA ARG A 61 6.34 2.50 -37.89
C ARG A 61 7.33 3.65 -38.04
N VAL A 62 7.04 4.48 -39.03
CA VAL A 62 7.65 5.81 -39.17
C VAL A 62 6.65 6.85 -38.73
N VAL A 63 7.13 7.98 -38.22
CA VAL A 63 6.30 9.10 -37.80
C VAL A 63 5.52 9.63 -39.00
N ASN A 64 4.21 9.76 -38.84
CA ASN A 64 3.33 10.48 -39.76
C ASN A 64 2.72 11.72 -39.09
N GLU A 65 1.97 12.52 -39.86
CA GLU A 65 1.33 13.74 -39.34
C GLU A 65 0.29 13.45 -38.24
N GLU A 66 -0.41 12.31 -38.29
CA GLU A 66 -1.41 11.93 -37.29
C GLU A 66 -0.76 11.58 -35.95
N ASP A 67 0.45 11.00 -35.95
CA ASP A 67 1.21 10.67 -34.74
C ASP A 67 1.62 11.93 -33.94
N LEU A 68 1.69 13.11 -34.59
CA LEU A 68 1.94 14.40 -33.91
C LEU A 68 0.70 14.87 -33.12
N SER A 69 -0.48 14.35 -33.44
CA SER A 69 -1.73 14.74 -32.80
C SER A 69 -1.80 14.18 -31.38
N GLY A 70 -1.59 15.06 -30.40
CA GLY A 70 -1.65 14.69 -28.98
C GLY A 70 -0.39 14.01 -28.45
N ASN A 71 0.65 13.81 -29.28
CA ASN A 71 1.95 13.32 -28.82
C ASN A 71 2.93 14.48 -28.62
N PHE A 72 3.27 14.79 -27.37
CA PHE A 72 4.24 15.85 -27.04
C PHE A 72 5.69 15.41 -27.27
N PHE A 73 5.93 14.13 -27.58
CA PHE A 73 7.24 13.53 -27.72
C PHE A 73 7.58 13.21 -29.18
N LEU A 74 6.98 13.94 -30.12
CA LEU A 74 7.30 13.95 -31.54
C LEU A 74 7.18 15.38 -32.09
N THR A 75 7.94 15.69 -33.13
CA THR A 75 7.98 17.01 -33.79
C THR A 75 7.81 16.88 -35.30
N GLU A 76 7.49 17.98 -36.00
CA GLU A 76 7.36 17.98 -37.47
C GLU A 76 8.64 17.50 -38.19
N ASP A 77 9.82 17.79 -37.61
CA ASP A 77 11.11 17.34 -38.14
C ASP A 77 11.31 15.81 -38.05
N ASP A 78 10.49 15.12 -37.25
CA ASP A 78 10.57 13.68 -37.07
C ASP A 78 9.80 12.89 -38.15
N ILE A 79 8.97 13.56 -38.96
CA ILE A 79 8.14 12.91 -40.00
C ILE A 79 9.00 12.07 -40.96
N GLY A 80 8.59 10.83 -41.18
CA GLY A 80 9.29 9.86 -42.03
C GLY A 80 10.46 9.14 -41.35
N LEU A 81 10.82 9.52 -40.11
CA LEU A 81 11.82 8.82 -39.31
C LEU A 81 11.16 7.74 -38.44
N LYS A 82 11.96 6.78 -37.96
CA LYS A 82 11.49 5.68 -37.11
C LYS A 82 10.97 6.20 -35.77
N ILE A 83 9.68 5.95 -35.49
CA ILE A 83 8.96 6.55 -34.36
C ILE A 83 9.53 6.14 -33.00
N ALA A 84 9.94 4.88 -32.86
CA ALA A 84 10.54 4.37 -31.62
C ALA A 84 11.79 5.17 -31.20
N TYR A 85 12.63 5.57 -32.16
CA TYR A 85 13.82 6.39 -31.89
C TYR A 85 13.45 7.83 -31.52
N GLN A 86 12.54 8.45 -32.27
CA GLN A 86 12.22 9.86 -32.07
C GLN A 86 11.47 10.09 -30.76
N MET A 87 10.52 9.21 -30.43
CA MET A 87 9.83 9.28 -29.15
C MET A 87 10.78 9.03 -27.97
N SER A 88 11.68 8.04 -28.10
CA SER A 88 12.69 7.77 -27.06
C SER A 88 13.61 8.96 -26.82
N ARG A 89 14.02 9.66 -27.90
CA ARG A 89 14.91 10.83 -27.84
C ARG A 89 14.32 11.92 -26.94
N LEU A 90 13.06 12.31 -27.18
CA LEU A 90 12.40 13.36 -26.43
C LEU A 90 11.99 12.92 -25.02
N LEU A 91 11.60 11.66 -24.83
CA LEU A 91 11.32 11.11 -23.50
C LEU A 91 12.56 11.10 -22.60
N LEU A 92 13.74 10.82 -23.14
CA LEU A 92 14.99 10.81 -22.38
C LEU A 92 15.38 12.19 -21.83
N GLU A 93 14.97 13.27 -22.49
CA GLU A 93 15.23 14.64 -22.01
C GLU A 93 14.59 14.92 -20.64
N LEU A 94 13.52 14.19 -20.28
CA LEU A 94 12.85 14.29 -18.98
C LEU A 94 13.74 13.81 -17.82
N ASN A 95 14.53 12.77 -18.07
CA ASN A 95 15.39 12.18 -17.05
C ASN A 95 16.59 11.43 -17.67
N PRO A 96 17.77 12.08 -17.77
CA PRO A 96 18.97 11.47 -18.32
C PRO A 96 19.55 10.30 -17.50
N ASP A 97 19.07 10.06 -16.28
CA ASP A 97 19.50 8.93 -15.46
C ASP A 97 18.81 7.60 -15.88
N VAL A 98 17.76 7.66 -16.70
CA VAL A 98 17.00 6.50 -17.19
C VAL A 98 17.65 5.91 -18.42
N VAL A 99 17.76 4.58 -18.48
CA VAL A 99 18.28 3.88 -19.66
C VAL A 99 17.16 3.66 -20.68
N TYR A 100 17.43 3.90 -21.96
CA TYR A 100 16.44 3.66 -23.02
C TYR A 100 16.95 2.66 -24.06
N ARG A 101 16.01 1.96 -24.70
CA ARG A 101 16.24 1.17 -25.91
C ARG A 101 15.08 1.38 -26.89
N ALA A 102 15.40 1.70 -28.14
CA ALA A 102 14.42 1.79 -29.21
C ALA A 102 14.56 0.56 -30.13
N VAL A 103 13.46 -0.15 -30.35
CA VAL A 103 13.39 -1.36 -31.17
C VAL A 103 12.45 -1.06 -32.35
N PRO A 104 12.99 -0.67 -33.52
CA PRO A 104 12.21 -0.30 -34.70
C PRO A 104 11.73 -1.53 -35.49
N GLU A 105 11.26 -2.56 -34.77
CA GLU A 105 10.83 -3.87 -35.29
C GLU A 105 9.36 -4.11 -34.97
N SER A 106 8.74 -5.04 -35.70
CA SER A 106 7.35 -5.41 -35.45
C SER A 106 7.21 -6.20 -34.15
N ILE A 107 6.01 -6.21 -33.58
CA ILE A 107 5.72 -7.10 -32.44
C ILE A 107 5.85 -8.58 -32.85
N GLU A 108 5.51 -8.92 -34.09
CA GLU A 108 5.67 -10.27 -34.64
C GLU A 108 7.14 -10.71 -34.58
N ASP A 109 8.06 -9.87 -35.05
CA ASP A 109 9.51 -10.15 -35.00
C ASP A 109 10.01 -10.30 -33.55
N CYS A 110 9.55 -9.45 -32.65
CA CYS A 110 9.89 -9.54 -31.22
C CYS A 110 9.38 -10.85 -30.61
N LEU A 111 8.19 -11.31 -31.01
CA LEU A 111 7.61 -12.58 -30.55
C LEU A 111 8.36 -13.80 -31.11
N LEU A 112 9.01 -13.69 -32.28
CA LEU A 112 9.87 -14.76 -32.80
C LEU A 112 11.10 -15.02 -31.93
N ASN A 113 11.58 -14.01 -31.19
CA ASN A 113 12.66 -14.16 -30.22
C ASN A 113 12.09 -14.62 -28.85
N PRO A 114 12.35 -15.86 -28.40
CA PRO A 114 11.79 -16.38 -27.16
C PRO A 114 12.18 -15.59 -25.91
N ALA A 115 13.38 -14.98 -25.92
CA ALA A 115 13.97 -14.32 -24.75
C ALA A 115 13.72 -12.81 -24.71
N PHE A 116 13.15 -12.21 -25.75
CA PHE A 116 13.01 -10.74 -25.85
C PHE A 116 12.21 -10.15 -24.67
N PHE A 117 11.17 -10.85 -24.22
CA PHE A 117 10.31 -10.36 -23.15
C PHE A 117 10.77 -10.75 -21.75
N ASP A 118 11.82 -11.57 -21.62
CA ASP A 118 12.32 -12.07 -20.34
C ASP A 118 13.07 -10.99 -19.53
N GLU A 119 13.43 -9.88 -20.15
CA GLU A 119 14.17 -8.78 -19.50
C GLU A 119 13.27 -7.71 -18.87
N PHE A 120 11.95 -7.74 -19.12
CA PHE A 120 11.04 -6.68 -18.67
C PHE A 120 10.30 -7.09 -17.40
N ASP A 121 10.16 -6.15 -16.48
CA ASP A 121 9.31 -6.30 -15.29
C ASP A 121 7.84 -6.05 -15.63
N ILE A 122 7.55 -5.22 -16.63
CA ILE A 122 6.20 -4.88 -17.07
C ILE A 122 6.19 -4.69 -18.59
N VAL A 123 5.15 -5.19 -19.25
CA VAL A 123 4.88 -4.88 -20.66
C VAL A 123 3.59 -4.07 -20.77
N LEU A 124 3.67 -2.93 -21.46
CA LEU A 124 2.55 -2.06 -21.78
C LEU A 124 2.28 -2.11 -23.28
N VAL A 125 1.13 -2.62 -23.68
CA VAL A 125 0.63 -2.47 -25.06
C VAL A 125 -0.24 -1.22 -25.09
N SER A 126 0.11 -0.27 -25.95
CA SER A 126 -0.75 0.87 -26.22
C SER A 126 -1.42 0.72 -27.58
N ASP A 127 -2.75 0.90 -27.61
CA ASP A 127 -3.55 0.75 -28.81
C ASP A 127 -3.59 -0.71 -29.33
N TYR A 128 -4.00 -0.88 -30.58
CA TYR A 128 -4.23 -2.17 -31.21
C TYR A 128 -2.94 -2.93 -31.51
N ILE A 129 -2.96 -4.23 -31.22
CA ILE A 129 -2.12 -5.24 -31.86
C ILE A 129 -3.00 -6.40 -32.33
N PRO A 130 -2.59 -7.17 -33.35
CA PRO A 130 -3.36 -8.33 -33.81
C PRO A 130 -3.66 -9.32 -32.68
N LEU A 131 -4.86 -9.93 -32.73
CA LEU A 131 -5.30 -10.85 -31.68
C LEU A 131 -4.39 -12.09 -31.57
N SER A 132 -3.85 -12.57 -32.69
CA SER A 132 -2.86 -13.66 -32.71
C SER A 132 -1.67 -13.34 -31.82
N ASP A 133 -1.13 -12.13 -31.96
CA ASP A 133 0.10 -11.68 -31.32
C ASP A 133 -0.17 -11.40 -29.84
N MET A 134 -1.32 -10.79 -29.53
CA MET A 134 -1.79 -10.59 -28.16
C MET A 134 -1.92 -11.90 -27.39
N LEU A 135 -2.44 -12.96 -28.02
CA LEU A 135 -2.57 -14.27 -27.36
C LEU A 135 -1.22 -14.91 -27.07
N VAL A 136 -0.28 -14.85 -28.02
CA VAL A 136 1.09 -15.36 -27.82
C VAL A 136 1.81 -14.55 -26.75
N LEU A 137 1.68 -13.22 -26.77
CA LEU A 137 2.26 -12.33 -25.77
C LEU A 137 1.71 -12.64 -24.37
N LYS A 138 0.38 -12.73 -24.22
CA LYS A 138 -0.27 -13.09 -22.95
C LYS A 138 0.25 -14.41 -22.41
N GLN A 139 0.30 -15.45 -23.24
CA GLN A 139 0.78 -16.76 -22.82
C GLN A 139 2.24 -16.72 -22.37
N ARG A 140 3.10 -15.98 -23.09
CA ARG A 140 4.52 -15.86 -22.75
C ARG A 140 4.72 -15.14 -21.42
N LEU A 141 4.04 -14.02 -21.22
CA LEU A 141 4.15 -13.20 -20.02
C LEU A 141 3.50 -13.88 -18.80
N TRP A 142 2.40 -14.62 -18.99
CA TRP A 142 1.77 -15.41 -17.93
C TRP A 142 2.75 -16.44 -17.33
N ASN A 143 3.43 -17.21 -18.18
CA ASN A 143 4.37 -18.25 -17.75
C ASN A 143 5.61 -17.69 -17.01
N LYS A 144 5.87 -16.39 -17.15
CA LYS A 144 7.00 -15.70 -16.52
C LYS A 144 6.57 -14.79 -15.37
N ASN A 145 5.27 -14.75 -15.07
CA ASN A 145 4.65 -13.83 -14.13
C ASN A 145 5.03 -12.35 -14.37
N VAL A 146 5.09 -11.95 -15.65
CA VAL A 146 5.33 -10.56 -16.05
C VAL A 146 3.97 -9.90 -16.30
N PRO A 147 3.60 -8.84 -15.56
CA PRO A 147 2.36 -8.11 -15.80
C PRO A 147 2.30 -7.49 -17.20
N LEU A 148 1.20 -7.76 -17.90
CA LEU A 148 0.83 -7.10 -19.15
C LEU A 148 -0.30 -6.10 -18.89
N LEU A 149 -0.05 -4.84 -19.23
CA LEU A 149 -1.06 -3.79 -19.26
C LEU A 149 -1.43 -3.53 -20.72
N HIS A 150 -2.72 -3.59 -21.05
CA HIS A 150 -3.23 -3.18 -22.35
C HIS A 150 -4.07 -1.93 -22.18
N VAL A 151 -3.63 -0.83 -22.78
CA VAL A 151 -4.29 0.48 -22.71
C VAL A 151 -4.70 0.96 -24.10
N ASN A 152 -5.96 1.37 -24.24
CA ASN A 152 -6.46 1.99 -25.46
C ASN A 152 -7.12 3.33 -25.14
N SER A 153 -6.99 4.28 -26.06
CA SER A 153 -7.71 5.54 -26.05
C SER A 153 -8.40 5.73 -27.40
N CYS A 154 -9.73 5.80 -27.39
CA CYS A 154 -10.56 5.98 -28.59
C CYS A 154 -11.52 7.15 -28.36
N GLY A 155 -11.15 8.33 -28.89
CA GLY A 155 -11.88 9.57 -28.64
C GLY A 155 -11.86 9.94 -27.15
N LEU A 156 -13.02 9.89 -26.50
CA LEU A 156 -13.18 10.17 -25.05
C LEU A 156 -13.27 8.88 -24.21
N TYR A 157 -13.16 7.71 -24.83
CA TYR A 157 -13.18 6.43 -24.14
C TYR A 157 -11.76 5.92 -23.92
N GLY A 158 -11.44 5.59 -22.67
CA GLY A 158 -10.19 4.91 -22.31
C GLY A 158 -10.49 3.52 -21.76
N THR A 159 -9.68 2.53 -22.10
CA THR A 159 -9.73 1.18 -21.49
C THR A 159 -8.37 0.81 -20.96
N LEU A 160 -8.32 0.24 -19.76
CA LEU A 160 -7.14 -0.38 -19.17
C LEU A 160 -7.50 -1.81 -18.78
N GLN A 161 -6.70 -2.77 -19.25
CA GLN A 161 -6.80 -4.17 -18.87
C GLN A 161 -5.45 -4.63 -18.32
N ILE A 162 -5.47 -5.33 -17.19
CA ILE A 162 -4.28 -5.90 -16.57
C ILE A 162 -4.39 -7.42 -16.70
N PHE A 163 -3.33 -8.04 -17.21
CA PHE A 163 -3.19 -9.49 -17.32
C PHE A 163 -1.93 -9.89 -16.56
N CYS A 164 -2.12 -10.63 -15.48
CA CYS A 164 -1.07 -11.16 -14.61
C CYS A 164 -1.64 -12.40 -13.93
N GLU A 165 -0.78 -13.36 -13.60
CA GLU A 165 -1.21 -14.55 -12.86
C GLU A 165 -1.54 -14.20 -11.41
N GLU A 166 -0.55 -13.65 -10.69
CA GLU A 166 -0.71 -13.25 -9.30
C GLU A 166 0.20 -12.06 -8.96
N THR A 167 -0.34 -11.11 -8.21
CA THR A 167 0.44 -10.02 -7.63
C THR A 167 0.22 -9.99 -6.13
N THR A 168 1.24 -10.40 -5.38
CA THR A 168 1.23 -10.42 -3.93
C THR A 168 1.70 -9.09 -3.36
N ILE A 169 0.93 -8.50 -2.44
CA ILE A 169 1.22 -7.18 -1.85
C ILE A 169 1.13 -7.29 -0.33
N VAL A 170 2.18 -6.87 0.38
CA VAL A 170 2.19 -6.75 1.85
C VAL A 170 1.82 -5.33 2.27
N GLU A 171 2.48 -4.33 1.69
CA GLU A 171 2.23 -2.91 1.98
C GLU A 171 1.11 -2.38 1.08
N THR A 172 -0.14 -2.49 1.54
CA THR A 172 -1.34 -2.08 0.79
C THR A 172 -1.63 -0.58 0.87
N HIS A 173 -0.97 0.15 1.77
CA HIS A 173 -1.22 1.57 2.07
C HIS A 173 -2.70 1.90 2.32
N ASP A 174 -3.41 1.04 3.07
CA ASP A 174 -4.82 1.25 3.37
C ASP A 174 -5.03 2.62 4.07
N PRO A 175 -5.78 3.55 3.45
CA PRO A 175 -6.06 4.84 4.06
C PRO A 175 -7.07 4.72 5.22
N SER A 176 -7.73 3.57 5.38
CA SER A 176 -8.63 3.32 6.50
C SER A 176 -7.80 3.26 7.79
N GLN A 177 -7.85 4.35 8.56
CA GLN A 177 -7.12 4.50 9.83
C GLN A 177 -7.76 3.64 10.93
N LEU A 178 -7.81 2.33 10.76
CA LEU A 178 -8.15 1.41 11.83
C LEU A 178 -6.90 1.21 12.69
N TYR A 179 -7.00 1.58 13.95
CA TYR A 179 -5.91 1.46 14.91
C TYR A 179 -6.09 0.17 15.71
N ASP A 180 -5.04 -0.62 15.88
CA ASP A 180 -5.09 -1.84 16.70
C ASP A 180 -4.89 -1.52 18.19
N LEU A 181 -5.83 -0.82 18.81
CA LEU A 181 -5.68 -0.33 20.18
C LEU A 181 -5.84 -1.40 21.28
N ARG A 182 -6.29 -2.61 20.94
CA ARG A 182 -6.50 -3.72 21.90
C ARG A 182 -7.26 -3.38 23.17
N ILE A 183 -8.24 -2.47 23.06
CA ILE A 183 -9.04 -2.03 24.20
C ILE A 183 -9.94 -3.15 24.72
N ASP A 184 -10.46 -3.97 23.82
CA ASP A 184 -11.32 -5.12 24.15
C ASP A 184 -10.52 -6.31 24.71
N GLN A 185 -9.26 -6.45 24.31
CA GLN A 185 -8.31 -7.51 24.69
C GLN A 185 -6.91 -6.95 25.03
N PRO A 186 -6.75 -6.20 26.12
CA PRO A 186 -5.45 -5.66 26.50
C PRO A 186 -4.50 -6.79 26.90
N TRP A 187 -3.27 -6.75 26.39
CA TRP A 187 -2.22 -7.67 26.81
C TRP A 187 -1.73 -7.34 28.23
N PRO A 188 -0.99 -8.24 28.91
CA PRO A 188 -0.65 -8.10 30.32
C PRO A 188 0.05 -6.78 30.68
N GLU A 189 1.00 -6.33 29.86
CA GLU A 189 1.74 -5.08 30.07
C GLU A 189 0.86 -3.84 29.89
N LEU A 190 -0.03 -3.83 28.88
CA LEU A 190 -1.02 -2.77 28.72
C LEU A 190 -2.00 -2.74 29.89
N GLN A 191 -2.44 -3.91 30.36
CA GLN A 191 -3.31 -4.00 31.51
C GLN A 191 -2.62 -3.47 32.77
N GLN A 192 -1.35 -3.85 33.01
CA GLN A 192 -0.55 -3.32 34.12
C GLN A 192 -0.37 -1.81 34.04
N TYR A 193 -0.15 -1.26 32.84
CA TYR A 193 -0.09 0.18 32.61
C TYR A 193 -1.40 0.85 33.01
N VAL A 194 -2.54 0.34 32.53
CA VAL A 194 -3.87 0.85 32.88
C VAL A 194 -4.13 0.79 34.39
N ASP A 195 -3.74 -0.31 35.04
CA ASP A 195 -3.94 -0.52 36.49
C ASP A 195 -3.11 0.46 37.35
N SER A 196 -2.02 0.99 36.81
CA SER A 196 -1.21 2.01 37.49
C SER A 196 -1.96 3.33 37.69
N PHE A 197 -2.97 3.64 36.86
CA PHE A 197 -3.77 4.85 36.96
C PHE A 197 -4.95 4.66 37.93
N LYS A 198 -4.89 5.29 39.10
CA LYS A 198 -5.99 5.35 40.07
C LYS A 198 -6.71 6.68 39.96
N LEU A 199 -7.67 6.79 39.02
CA LEU A 199 -8.32 8.05 38.61
C LEU A 199 -8.84 8.89 39.80
N ASP A 200 -9.44 8.26 40.80
CA ASP A 200 -10.00 8.94 41.97
C ASP A 200 -8.95 9.61 42.86
N THR A 201 -7.68 9.16 42.76
CA THR A 201 -6.58 9.63 43.62
C THR A 201 -5.65 10.61 42.94
N LEU A 202 -5.79 10.82 41.63
CA LEU A 202 -4.97 11.76 40.87
C LEU A 202 -5.33 13.20 41.23
N ASP A 203 -4.37 14.12 41.16
CA ASP A 203 -4.70 15.54 41.19
C ASP A 203 -5.36 15.98 39.87
N ASP A 204 -5.91 17.20 39.82
CA ASP A 204 -6.62 17.69 38.64
C ASP A 204 -5.71 17.80 37.40
N THR A 205 -4.41 18.01 37.60
CA THR A 205 -3.45 18.12 36.50
C THR A 205 -3.19 16.75 35.89
N ASP A 206 -2.83 15.77 36.72
CA ASP A 206 -2.54 14.40 36.26
C ASP A 206 -3.79 13.73 35.68
N HIS A 207 -4.97 13.99 36.26
CA HIS A 207 -6.25 13.48 35.76
C HIS A 207 -6.56 13.99 34.34
N ALA A 208 -6.30 15.27 34.06
CA ALA A 208 -6.48 15.88 32.74
C ALA A 208 -5.45 15.43 31.68
N HIS A 209 -4.39 14.72 32.09
CA HIS A 209 -3.37 14.14 31.19
C HIS A 209 -3.44 12.61 31.12
N VAL A 210 -4.52 11.98 31.59
CA VAL A 210 -4.71 10.53 31.43
C VAL A 210 -4.94 10.20 29.95
N PRO A 211 -4.19 9.25 29.35
CA PRO A 211 -4.41 8.83 27.97
C PRO A 211 -5.81 8.27 27.73
N TYR A 212 -6.44 8.58 26.60
CA TYR A 212 -7.78 8.06 26.29
C TYR A 212 -7.85 6.52 26.27
N ILE A 213 -6.75 5.81 25.96
CA ILE A 213 -6.71 4.34 25.98
C ILE A 213 -6.97 3.80 27.39
N VAL A 214 -6.45 4.48 28.42
CA VAL A 214 -6.67 4.14 29.82
C VAL A 214 -8.13 4.39 30.20
N ILE A 215 -8.69 5.53 29.75
CA ILE A 215 -10.10 5.89 29.95
C ILE A 215 -11.01 4.82 29.32
N PHE A 216 -10.73 4.41 28.08
CA PHE A 216 -11.50 3.40 27.37
C PHE A 216 -11.43 2.02 28.02
N ILE A 217 -10.25 1.54 28.39
CA ILE A 217 -10.10 0.21 29.03
C ILE A 217 -10.81 0.20 30.39
N LYS A 218 -10.62 1.23 31.24
CA LYS A 218 -11.31 1.31 32.54
C LYS A 218 -12.83 1.41 32.39
N GLY A 219 -13.31 2.24 31.46
CA GLY A 219 -14.73 2.34 31.15
C GLY A 219 -15.32 1.01 30.69
N LEU A 220 -14.63 0.32 29.78
CA LEU A 220 -15.08 -0.98 29.26
C LEU A 220 -15.05 -2.08 30.33
N GLN A 221 -14.06 -2.08 31.22
CA GLN A 221 -14.00 -2.99 32.37
C GLN A 221 -15.16 -2.76 33.34
N ASN A 222 -15.46 -1.50 33.67
CA ASN A 222 -16.60 -1.15 34.52
C ASN A 222 -17.93 -1.57 33.87
N TRP A 223 -18.10 -1.30 32.57
CA TRP A 223 -19.27 -1.75 31.82
C TRP A 223 -19.42 -3.27 31.88
N LYS A 224 -18.35 -4.01 31.57
CA LYS A 224 -18.34 -5.48 31.59
C LYS A 224 -18.67 -6.01 32.98
N LYS A 225 -18.22 -5.36 34.06
CA LYS A 225 -18.55 -5.75 35.44
C LYS A 225 -20.04 -5.65 35.73
N ASP A 226 -20.70 -4.60 35.22
CA ASP A 226 -22.14 -4.37 35.45
C ASP A 226 -23.04 -5.18 34.49
N HIS A 227 -22.51 -5.58 33.33
CA HIS A 227 -23.26 -6.22 32.25
C HIS A 227 -22.82 -7.67 31.96
N GLY A 228 -22.39 -8.41 32.99
CA GLY A 228 -22.11 -9.84 32.89
C GLY A 228 -20.99 -10.21 31.92
N GLY A 229 -19.98 -9.34 31.79
CA GLY A 229 -18.80 -9.51 30.95
C GLY A 229 -18.98 -9.09 29.49
N CYS A 230 -20.18 -8.69 29.07
CA CYS A 230 -20.46 -8.36 27.67
C CYS A 230 -20.10 -6.89 27.34
N PRO A 231 -19.47 -6.61 26.19
CA PRO A 231 -19.28 -5.24 25.72
C PRO A 231 -20.59 -4.62 25.19
N PRO A 232 -20.67 -3.28 25.04
CA PRO A 232 -21.83 -2.60 24.44
C PRO A 232 -22.02 -3.00 22.96
N LYS A 233 -23.20 -3.51 22.60
CA LYS A 233 -23.48 -4.05 21.24
C LYS A 233 -24.33 -3.11 20.41
N ASN A 234 -25.49 -2.71 20.93
CA ASN A 234 -26.46 -1.93 20.18
C ASN A 234 -26.28 -0.41 20.40
N TYR A 235 -26.95 0.40 19.57
CA TYR A 235 -26.84 1.86 19.63
C TYR A 235 -27.24 2.44 20.99
N ALA A 236 -28.25 1.87 21.66
CA ALA A 236 -28.69 2.35 22.98
C ALA A 236 -27.60 2.09 24.04
N GLU A 237 -27.04 0.88 24.07
CA GLU A 237 -25.94 0.52 24.96
C GLU A 237 -24.70 1.37 24.70
N LYS A 238 -24.34 1.62 23.43
CA LYS A 238 -23.20 2.49 23.09
C LYS A 238 -23.38 3.92 23.57
N ARG A 239 -24.62 4.44 23.59
CA ARG A 239 -24.93 5.77 24.15
C ARG A 239 -24.81 5.79 25.67
N ILE A 240 -25.29 4.74 26.34
CA ILE A 240 -25.16 4.61 27.81
C ILE A 240 -23.69 4.47 28.18
N PHE A 241 -22.94 3.61 27.48
CA PHE A 241 -21.49 3.45 27.67
C PHE A 241 -20.76 4.79 27.58
N LYS A 242 -21.05 5.57 26.54
CA LYS A 242 -20.46 6.90 26.36
C LYS A 242 -20.75 7.80 27.57
N ALA A 243 -22.01 7.98 27.95
CA ALA A 243 -22.40 8.92 28.99
C ALA A 243 -22.02 8.46 30.41
N GLU A 244 -22.26 7.19 30.72
CA GLU A 244 -22.20 6.66 32.09
C GLU A 244 -20.88 5.96 32.43
N TYR A 245 -20.06 5.60 31.43
CA TYR A 245 -18.80 4.87 31.66
C TYR A 245 -17.56 5.57 31.10
N ILE A 246 -17.72 6.60 30.28
CA ILE A 246 -16.60 7.40 29.74
C ILE A 246 -16.70 8.85 30.19
N GLU A 247 -17.80 9.55 29.89
CA GLU A 247 -17.96 10.96 30.24
C GLU A 247 -18.10 11.16 31.76
N SER A 248 -18.71 10.20 32.46
CA SER A 248 -18.83 10.20 33.92
C SER A 248 -17.50 10.06 34.67
N LEU A 249 -16.45 9.56 34.01
CA LEU A 249 -15.10 9.49 34.58
C LEU A 249 -14.42 10.87 34.65
N SER A 250 -14.92 11.84 33.89
CA SER A 250 -14.43 13.22 33.93
C SER A 250 -14.97 13.94 35.16
N ARG A 251 -14.12 14.75 35.80
CA ARG A 251 -14.53 15.70 36.85
C ARG A 251 -15.23 16.90 36.23
N ASN A 252 -14.75 17.35 35.06
CA ASN A 252 -15.38 18.39 34.27
C ASN A 252 -15.03 18.26 32.79
N ILE A 253 -15.95 17.69 32.00
CA ILE A 253 -15.72 17.39 30.59
C ILE A 253 -15.43 18.61 29.71
N ASN A 254 -15.83 19.81 30.15
CA ASN A 254 -15.58 21.05 29.41
C ASN A 254 -14.16 21.58 29.60
N LEU A 255 -13.44 21.11 30.63
CA LEU A 255 -12.07 21.53 30.94
C LEU A 255 -11.05 20.43 30.60
N GLU A 256 -11.47 19.17 30.57
CA GLU A 256 -10.59 18.03 30.40
C GLU A 256 -10.59 17.53 28.95
N ALA A 257 -9.64 18.05 28.18
CA ALA A 257 -9.52 17.77 26.74
C ALA A 257 -9.36 16.27 26.43
N ASN A 258 -8.68 15.51 27.30
CA ASN A 258 -8.50 14.07 27.14
C ASN A 258 -9.83 13.29 27.22
N PHE A 259 -10.73 13.62 28.14
CA PHE A 259 -12.06 13.01 28.24
C PHE A 259 -12.99 13.44 27.10
N LEU A 260 -12.89 14.71 26.67
CA LEU A 260 -13.61 15.19 25.49
C LEU A 260 -13.15 14.45 24.21
N GLU A 261 -11.84 14.27 24.04
CA GLU A 261 -11.25 13.50 22.93
C GLU A 261 -11.72 12.03 22.98
N ALA A 262 -11.68 11.39 24.16
CA ALA A 262 -12.20 10.05 24.35
C ALA A 262 -13.70 9.94 23.97
N SER A 263 -14.52 10.90 24.40
CA SER A 263 -15.94 10.97 24.06
C SER A 263 -16.19 11.11 22.55
N LEU A 264 -15.37 11.89 21.84
CA LEU A 264 -15.45 12.06 20.39
C LEU A 264 -14.96 10.81 19.63
N GLN A 265 -13.95 10.12 20.15
CA GLN A 265 -13.34 8.93 19.55
C GLN A 265 -13.91 7.61 20.09
N ILE A 266 -15.11 7.62 20.66
CA ILE A 266 -15.72 6.47 21.34
C ILE A 266 -15.83 5.20 20.49
N HIS A 267 -15.90 5.34 19.16
CA HIS A 267 -15.94 4.20 18.24
C HIS A 267 -14.68 3.32 18.36
N ARG A 268 -13.53 3.91 18.70
CA ARG A 268 -12.26 3.19 18.89
C ARG A 268 -12.32 2.25 20.11
N ALA A 269 -13.04 2.64 21.16
CA ALA A 269 -13.22 1.85 22.37
C ALA A 269 -14.06 0.58 22.17
N LEU A 270 -14.81 0.54 21.07
CA LEU A 270 -15.78 -0.50 20.75
C LEU A 270 -15.36 -1.31 19.53
N GLN A 271 -14.14 -1.10 19.03
CA GLN A 271 -13.56 -1.90 17.96
C GLN A 271 -13.20 -3.27 18.53
N GLU A 272 -13.62 -4.33 17.84
CA GLU A 272 -13.29 -5.71 18.22
C GLU A 272 -11.95 -6.10 17.60
N THR A 273 -11.09 -6.70 18.40
CA THR A 273 -9.82 -7.27 17.93
C THR A 273 -10.13 -8.61 17.26
N VAL A 274 -10.17 -8.60 15.92
CA VAL A 274 -10.42 -9.80 15.11
C VAL A 274 -9.53 -9.80 13.87
N VAL A 275 -9.12 -11.00 13.44
CA VAL A 275 -8.46 -11.18 12.15
C VAL A 275 -9.46 -10.87 11.04
N PRO A 276 -9.15 -9.93 10.11
CA PRO A 276 -10.00 -9.61 8.97
C PRO A 276 -10.28 -10.84 8.09
N ASN A 277 -11.45 -10.88 7.45
CA ASN A 277 -11.85 -12.04 6.63
C ASN A 277 -10.90 -12.28 5.46
N TYR A 278 -10.38 -11.23 4.82
CA TYR A 278 -9.43 -11.37 3.71
C TYR A 278 -8.11 -12.06 4.15
N LEU A 279 -7.68 -11.90 5.41
CA LEU A 279 -6.53 -12.64 5.94
C LEU A 279 -6.87 -14.09 6.25
N LYS A 280 -8.08 -14.36 6.75
CA LYS A 280 -8.55 -15.74 6.98
C LYS A 280 -8.60 -16.53 5.68
N GLU A 281 -9.07 -15.91 4.60
CA GLU A 281 -9.05 -16.51 3.26
C GLU A 281 -7.62 -16.90 2.83
N LEU A 282 -6.61 -16.08 3.13
CA LEU A 282 -5.21 -16.41 2.88
C LEU A 282 -4.68 -17.54 3.77
N PHE A 283 -5.17 -17.65 5.01
CA PHE A 283 -4.79 -18.74 5.93
C PHE A 283 -5.41 -20.09 5.56
N GLU A 284 -6.48 -20.08 4.77
CA GLU A 284 -7.13 -21.29 4.25
C GLU A 284 -6.55 -21.72 2.88
N ASP A 285 -5.59 -20.98 2.33
CA ASP A 285 -5.01 -21.27 1.03
C ASP A 285 -4.15 -22.54 1.06
N GLU A 286 -4.39 -23.46 0.11
CA GLU A 286 -3.69 -24.75 0.05
C GLU A 286 -2.17 -24.59 -0.07
N ARG A 287 -1.67 -23.48 -0.63
CA ARG A 287 -0.23 -23.22 -0.83
C ARG A 287 0.56 -23.09 0.47
N ILE A 288 -0.10 -22.75 1.58
CA ILE A 288 0.57 -22.67 2.88
C ILE A 288 0.56 -24.01 3.66
N SER A 289 -0.02 -25.06 3.09
CA SER A 289 -0.01 -26.41 3.70
C SER A 289 1.39 -27.01 3.66
N ASP A 290 1.80 -27.70 4.73
CA ASP A 290 3.16 -28.24 4.87
C ASP A 290 3.56 -29.20 3.73
N GLU A 291 2.57 -29.86 3.11
CA GLU A 291 2.76 -30.75 1.96
C GLU A 291 3.05 -30.02 0.63
N ASN A 292 2.63 -28.75 0.53
CA ASN A 292 2.74 -27.93 -0.68
C ASN A 292 3.90 -26.91 -0.61
N LEU A 293 4.56 -26.78 0.55
CA LEU A 293 5.72 -25.92 0.72
C LEU A 293 6.95 -26.55 0.07
N SER A 294 7.73 -25.72 -0.63
CA SER A 294 8.98 -26.11 -1.27
C SER A 294 10.00 -24.96 -1.22
N GLU A 295 11.22 -25.21 -1.66
CA GLU A 295 12.25 -24.16 -1.81
C GLU A 295 11.87 -23.12 -2.87
N GLU A 296 10.92 -23.42 -3.76
CA GLU A 296 10.42 -22.52 -4.80
C GLU A 296 9.24 -21.65 -4.34
N THR A 297 8.71 -21.88 -3.13
CA THR A 297 7.57 -21.14 -2.61
C THR A 297 7.92 -19.65 -2.44
N PRO A 298 7.13 -18.72 -3.02
CA PRO A 298 7.38 -17.29 -2.87
C PRO A 298 7.37 -16.85 -1.41
N LEU A 299 8.26 -15.91 -1.06
CA LEU A 299 8.39 -15.38 0.31
C LEU A 299 7.06 -14.86 0.89
N PHE A 300 6.20 -14.29 0.06
CA PHE A 300 4.87 -13.86 0.48
C PHE A 300 4.08 -15.01 1.15
N TRP A 301 4.02 -16.17 0.50
CA TRP A 301 3.30 -17.34 1.02
C TRP A 301 3.96 -17.91 2.27
N MET A 302 5.29 -17.82 2.37
CA MET A 302 6.01 -18.14 3.62
C MET A 302 5.64 -17.19 4.77
N PHE A 303 5.45 -15.89 4.48
CA PHE A 303 4.97 -14.93 5.48
C PHE A 303 3.52 -15.19 5.87
N VAL A 304 2.64 -15.52 4.92
CA VAL A 304 1.25 -15.90 5.22
C VAL A 304 1.22 -17.14 6.13
N LYS A 305 2.02 -18.17 5.85
CA LYS A 305 2.15 -19.36 6.70
C LYS A 305 2.65 -19.01 8.11
N ALA A 306 3.71 -18.22 8.21
CA ALA A 306 4.25 -17.80 9.49
C ALA A 306 3.21 -17.00 10.30
N LEU A 307 2.43 -16.15 9.63
CA LEU A 307 1.36 -15.38 10.25
C LEU A 307 0.20 -16.28 10.72
N ALA A 308 -0.23 -17.23 9.89
CA ALA A 308 -1.25 -18.20 10.24
C ALA A 308 -0.83 -19.00 11.48
N TYR A 309 0.41 -19.52 11.49
CA TYR A 309 0.97 -20.22 12.65
C TYR A 309 1.03 -19.34 13.89
N PHE A 310 1.43 -18.06 13.75
CA PHE A 310 1.46 -17.12 14.87
C PHE A 310 0.07 -16.87 15.48
N VAL A 311 -0.97 -16.81 14.64
CA VAL A 311 -2.37 -16.63 15.07
C VAL A 311 -2.95 -17.92 15.68
N GLU A 312 -2.60 -19.09 15.14
CA GLU A 312 -3.12 -20.38 15.60
C GLU A 312 -2.46 -20.88 16.88
N VAL A 313 -1.14 -20.70 17.02
CA VAL A 313 -0.43 -21.16 18.21
C VAL A 313 -0.89 -20.31 19.38
N PRO A 314 -1.55 -20.92 20.39
CA PRO A 314 -1.76 -20.25 21.65
C PRO A 314 -0.39 -20.21 22.32
N THR A 315 0.45 -19.27 21.94
CA THR A 315 1.44 -18.79 22.88
C THR A 315 0.66 -18.34 24.11
N ARG A 316 1.29 -18.35 25.28
CA ARG A 316 0.72 -17.74 26.50
C ARG A 316 0.34 -16.24 26.35
N HIS A 317 0.39 -15.72 25.11
CA HIS A 317 0.52 -14.35 24.62
C HIS A 317 -0.06 -14.23 23.17
N GLY A 318 -0.98 -15.12 22.76
CA GLY A 318 -1.36 -15.43 21.35
C GLY A 318 -2.07 -14.34 20.53
N VAL A 319 -2.11 -13.10 21.00
CA VAL A 319 -2.58 -11.97 20.20
C VAL A 319 -1.64 -10.77 20.35
N GLU A 320 -0.52 -10.84 21.07
CA GLU A 320 0.11 -9.64 21.67
C GLU A 320 0.83 -8.68 20.72
N HIS A 321 1.08 -9.04 19.47
CA HIS A 321 1.89 -8.21 18.58
C HIS A 321 1.29 -8.08 17.19
N PHE A 322 0.24 -7.26 17.06
CA PHE A 322 -0.07 -6.61 15.79
C PHE A 322 0.02 -5.09 15.96
N GLN A 323 0.45 -4.46 14.86
CA GLN A 323 0.89 -3.08 14.68
C GLN A 323 0.16 -2.00 15.50
N LEU A 324 0.93 -1.19 16.25
CA LEU A 324 0.47 0.07 16.82
C LEU A 324 1.25 1.26 16.23
N TYR A 325 0.58 1.99 15.32
CA TYR A 325 0.93 3.37 15.00
C TYR A 325 0.08 4.28 15.89
N TYR A 326 0.72 4.97 16.83
CA TYR A 326 0.04 5.83 17.79
C TYR A 326 -0.14 7.25 17.23
N THR A 327 -1.34 7.83 17.36
CA THR A 327 -1.58 9.25 17.06
C THR A 327 -1.17 10.12 18.23
N THR A 328 -0.51 11.26 17.97
CA THR A 328 -0.21 12.29 18.97
C THR A 328 -1.46 12.65 19.77
N THR A 329 -1.51 12.24 21.03
CA THR A 329 -2.58 12.60 21.97
C THR A 329 -2.15 13.83 22.77
N THR A 330 -3.11 14.54 23.35
CA THR A 330 -2.87 15.61 24.32
C THR A 330 -2.32 15.04 25.64
N LEU A 331 -1.08 14.57 25.61
CA LEU A 331 -0.36 13.98 26.73
C LEU A 331 0.87 14.82 27.08
N SER A 332 1.31 14.73 28.33
CA SER A 332 2.68 15.13 28.67
C SER A 332 3.67 14.26 27.88
N GLN A 333 4.82 14.83 27.49
CA GLN A 333 5.79 14.16 26.61
C GLN A 333 6.21 12.78 27.14
N GLN A 334 6.39 12.65 28.46
CA GLN A 334 6.70 11.38 29.14
C GLN A 334 5.54 10.37 29.17
N GLY A 335 4.29 10.83 29.34
CA GLY A 335 3.11 9.96 29.29
C GLY A 335 2.86 9.41 27.89
N PHE A 336 3.09 10.25 26.87
CA PHE A 336 3.02 9.85 25.46
C PHE A 336 4.10 8.83 25.10
N GLU A 337 5.35 9.10 25.46
CA GLU A 337 6.49 8.21 25.17
C GLU A 337 6.33 6.85 25.84
N ARG A 338 5.91 6.82 27.11
CA ARG A 338 5.70 5.56 27.84
C ARG A 338 4.50 4.77 27.31
N SER A 339 3.42 5.45 26.92
CA SER A 339 2.31 4.78 26.21
C SER A 339 2.78 4.18 24.88
N ARG A 340 3.65 4.87 24.13
CA ARG A 340 4.23 4.42 22.86
C ARG A 340 5.33 3.35 23.00
N GLU A 341 5.91 3.16 24.18
CA GLU A 341 6.88 2.09 24.43
C GLU A 341 6.20 0.78 24.84
N ILE A 342 5.02 0.88 25.47
CA ILE A 342 4.25 -0.28 25.92
C ILE A 342 3.39 -0.83 24.79
N CYS A 343 2.80 0.07 23.99
CA CYS A 343 2.06 -0.19 22.74
C CYS A 343 3.02 -0.23 21.56
#